data_AF-X1IQJ7-F1
#
_entry.id   AF-X1IQJ7-F1
#
_cell.length_a   1.000
_cell.length_b   1.000
_cell.length_c   1.000
_cell.angle_alpha   90.00
_cell.angle_beta   90.00
_cell.angle_gamma   90.00
#
_symmetry.space_group_name_H-M   'P 1'
#
loop_
_entity.id
_entity.type
_entity.pdbx_description
1 polymer ?
#
loop_
_entity_poly.entity_id
_entity_poly.type
_entity_poly.pdbx_seq_one_letter_code
_entity_poly.pdbx_strand_id
1 'polypeptide(L)'
;MIRVDCQSHVFPKSYGELLKQNHRFIKVKQNNQDYIITYGDLQKFNLNLRAYDLKEKIKDMDNAKIDISVISVNIPGPELLTTELGIKGAIICNNYIAELCSKYPNRFIGLATLPLQNIPVALKEFDRAINDLKLRG
;
A
#
# COMPACT_ATOMS: atom_id res chain seq x y z
N MET A 1 -24.01 13.28 9.52
CA MET A 1 -22.88 13.85 8.75
C MET A 1 -21.90 12.72 8.50
N ILE A 2 -21.50 12.50 7.25
CA ILE A 2 -20.52 11.46 6.89
C ILE A 2 -19.11 11.94 7.31
N ARG A 3 -18.32 11.07 7.95
CA ARG A 3 -16.93 11.31 8.34
C ARG A 3 -16.00 10.48 7.48
N VAL A 4 -15.04 11.15 6.84
CA VAL A 4 -14.08 10.54 5.93
C VAL A 4 -12.67 10.74 6.46
N ASP A 5 -11.93 9.64 6.60
CA ASP A 5 -10.49 9.65 6.86
C ASP A 5 -9.73 9.59 5.53
N CYS A 6 -8.97 10.63 5.21
CA CYS A 6 -8.25 10.75 3.95
C CYS A 6 -6.78 10.33 4.02
N GLN A 7 -6.29 9.88 5.19
CA GLN A 7 -4.91 9.45 5.37
C GLN A 7 -4.87 8.13 6.13
N SER A 8 -5.26 7.08 5.41
CA SER A 8 -5.39 5.74 5.95
C SER A 8 -4.55 4.76 5.14
N HIS A 9 -3.83 3.89 5.83
CA HIS A 9 -2.88 3.00 5.16
C HIS A 9 -3.27 1.53 5.28
N VAL A 10 -2.95 0.77 4.25
CA VAL A 10 -3.01 -0.69 4.20
C VAL A 10 -1.66 -1.23 3.71
N PHE A 11 -1.37 -2.50 3.97
CA PHE A 11 -0.10 -3.08 3.56
C PHE A 11 -0.23 -4.57 3.21
N PRO A 12 -0.13 -4.95 1.92
CA PRO A 12 -0.22 -6.35 1.53
C PRO A 12 1.02 -7.12 1.98
N LYS A 13 0.81 -8.31 2.58
CA LYS A 13 1.91 -9.20 2.98
C LYS A 13 2.82 -9.58 1.81
N SER A 14 2.25 -9.80 0.63
CA SER A 14 3.00 -10.10 -0.60
C SER A 14 3.94 -8.97 -1.01
N TYR A 15 3.60 -7.71 -0.72
CA TYR A 15 4.50 -6.59 -0.94
C TYR A 15 5.63 -6.54 0.10
N GLY A 16 5.34 -6.86 1.37
CA GLY A 16 6.37 -7.06 2.40
C GLY A 16 7.43 -8.09 1.99
N GLU A 17 7.01 -9.21 1.39
CA GLU A 17 7.92 -10.22 0.85
C GLU A 17 8.72 -9.72 -0.36
N LEU A 18 8.10 -8.94 -1.25
CA LEU A 18 8.79 -8.35 -2.41
C LEU A 18 9.91 -7.42 -1.98
N LEU A 19 9.70 -6.62 -0.93
CA LEU A 19 10.66 -5.63 -0.45
C LEU A 19 12.01 -6.23 -0.04
N LYS A 20 12.03 -7.49 0.42
CA LYS A 20 13.26 -8.21 0.78
C LYS A 20 14.23 -8.39 -0.38
N GLN A 21 13.74 -8.30 -1.62
CA GLN A 21 14.54 -8.46 -2.83
C GLN A 21 15.22 -7.15 -3.24
N ASN A 22 14.82 -6.01 -2.67
CA ASN A 22 15.36 -4.72 -3.06
C ASN A 22 16.78 -4.50 -2.51
N HIS A 23 17.66 -4.01 -3.39
CA HIS A 23 19.07 -3.77 -3.08
C HIS A 23 19.48 -2.31 -3.34
N ARG A 24 18.51 -1.38 -3.42
CA ARG A 24 18.76 0.06 -3.55
C ARG A 24 18.79 0.74 -2.18
N PHE A 25 18.33 2.00 -2.14
CA PHE A 25 18.29 2.86 -0.96
C PHE A 25 17.44 2.26 0.17
N ILE A 26 16.32 1.62 -0.18
CA ILE A 26 15.48 0.90 0.77
C ILE A 26 15.99 -0.52 0.95
N LYS A 27 16.46 -0.86 2.14
CA LYS A 27 16.88 -2.22 2.49
C LYS A 27 15.93 -2.81 3.52
N VAL A 28 15.60 -4.07 3.34
CA VAL A 28 14.69 -4.79 4.23
C VAL A 28 15.36 -6.04 4.77
N LYS A 29 15.30 -6.20 6.10
CA LYS A 29 15.71 -7.42 6.79
C LYS A 29 14.51 -7.98 7.54
N GLN A 30 14.28 -9.27 7.39
CA GLN A 30 13.25 -9.95 8.17
C GLN A 30 13.68 -10.11 9.63
N ASN A 31 12.77 -9.83 10.56
CA ASN A 31 12.94 -10.05 11.99
C ASN A 31 11.70 -10.78 12.51
N ASN A 32 11.80 -12.11 12.64
CA ASN A 32 10.65 -12.98 12.93
C ASN A 32 9.51 -12.80 11.90
N GLN A 33 8.36 -12.27 12.35
CA GLN A 33 7.18 -11.99 11.52
C GLN A 33 7.14 -10.54 11.01
N ASP A 34 8.08 -9.70 11.44
CA ASP A 34 8.15 -8.29 11.07
C ASP A 34 9.30 -8.03 10.08
N TYR A 35 9.33 -6.81 9.54
CA TYR A 35 10.37 -6.35 8.63
C TYR A 35 11.06 -5.11 9.20
N ILE A 36 12.38 -5.14 9.30
CA ILE A 36 13.18 -3.96 9.59
C ILE A 36 13.47 -3.25 8.27
N ILE A 37 12.90 -2.06 8.08
CA ILE A 37 13.09 -1.23 6.91
C ILE A 37 14.16 -0.17 7.22
N THR A 38 15.09 0.04 6.29
CA THR A 38 16.18 1.01 6.42
C THR A 38 16.26 1.87 5.15
N TYR A 39 16.26 3.19 5.33
CA TYR A 39 16.36 4.23 4.29
C TYR A 39 17.76 4.84 4.36
N GLY A 40 18.76 4.14 3.81
CA GLY A 40 20.17 4.51 4.02
C GLY A 40 20.48 4.71 5.51
N ASP A 41 21.15 5.81 5.85
CA ASP A 41 21.44 6.19 7.24
C ASP A 41 20.41 7.15 7.85
N LEU A 42 19.36 7.51 7.10
CA LEU A 42 18.38 8.54 7.51
C LEU A 42 17.33 8.01 8.47
N GLN A 43 16.82 6.81 8.20
CA GLN A 43 15.68 6.27 8.94
C GLN A 43 15.73 4.75 9.01
N LYS A 44 15.37 4.22 10.17
CA LYS A 44 15.17 2.79 10.39
C LYS A 44 13.93 2.60 11.25
N PHE A 45 13.03 1.71 10.82
CA PHE A 45 11.81 1.41 11.57
C PHE A 45 11.41 -0.06 11.42
N ASN A 46 10.57 -0.52 12.36
CA ASN A 46 9.97 -1.84 12.31
C ASN A 46 8.60 -1.77 11.62
N LEU A 47 8.43 -2.52 10.54
CA LEU A 47 7.16 -2.73 9.87
C LEU A 47 6.53 -4.02 10.42
N ASN A 48 5.58 -3.84 11.34
CA ASN A 48 4.78 -4.92 11.89
C ASN A 48 3.48 -5.04 11.09
N LEU A 49 3.30 -6.16 10.36
CA LEU A 49 2.12 -6.35 9.52
C LEU A 49 0.82 -6.51 10.31
N ARG A 50 0.88 -6.86 11.60
CA ARG A 50 -0.33 -6.94 12.45
C ARG A 50 -0.99 -5.58 12.64
N ALA A 51 -0.23 -4.49 12.50
CA ALA A 51 -0.78 -3.13 12.53
C ALA A 51 -1.67 -2.82 11.31
N TYR A 52 -1.65 -3.67 10.28
CA TYR A 52 -2.53 -3.57 9.11
C TYR A 52 -3.59 -4.67 9.06
N ASP A 53 -3.87 -5.31 10.21
CA ASP A 53 -4.97 -6.27 10.28
C ASP A 53 -6.29 -5.59 9.92
N LEU A 54 -6.99 -6.17 8.95
CA LEU A 54 -8.19 -5.57 8.39
C LEU A 54 -9.36 -5.55 9.39
N LYS A 55 -9.43 -6.54 10.29
CA LYS A 55 -10.51 -6.59 11.29
C LYS A 55 -10.30 -5.51 12.34
N GLU A 56 -9.07 -5.36 12.83
CA GLU A 56 -8.75 -4.27 13.76
C GLU A 56 -8.94 -2.91 13.08
N LYS A 57 -8.57 -2.74 11.80
CA LYS A 57 -8.82 -1.50 11.07
C LYS A 57 -10.29 -1.11 11.03
N ILE A 58 -11.18 -2.04 10.71
CA ILE A 58 -12.63 -1.77 10.65
C ILE A 58 -13.18 -1.44 12.04
N LYS A 59 -12.74 -2.17 13.06
CA LYS A 59 -13.10 -1.91 14.46
C LYS A 59 -12.65 -0.52 14.92
N ASP A 60 -11.44 -0.10 14.56
CA ASP A 60 -10.92 1.23 14.87
C ASP A 60 -11.73 2.33 14.16
N MET A 61 -12.12 2.11 12.91
CA MET A 61 -13.03 3.01 12.19
C MET A 61 -14.38 3.12 12.92
N ASP A 62 -14.97 2.00 13.34
CA ASP A 62 -16.25 1.99 14.05
C ASP A 62 -16.16 2.75 15.39
N ASN A 63 -15.09 2.53 16.17
CA ASN A 63 -14.83 3.22 17.43
C ASN A 63 -14.64 4.72 17.26
N ALA A 64 -13.91 5.13 16.22
CA ALA A 64 -13.68 6.53 15.88
C ALA A 64 -14.88 7.19 15.18
N LYS A 65 -15.93 6.42 14.86
CA LYS A 65 -17.09 6.85 14.05
C LYS A 65 -16.66 7.38 12.68
N ILE A 66 -15.71 6.70 12.03
CA ILE A 66 -15.28 6.95 10.66
C ILE A 66 -16.12 6.07 9.73
N ASP A 67 -16.90 6.72 8.87
CA ASP A 67 -17.76 6.03 7.92
C ASP A 67 -16.94 5.44 6.77
N ILE A 68 -16.04 6.24 6.20
CA ILE A 68 -15.23 5.88 5.02
C ILE A 68 -13.75 6.21 5.28
N SER A 69 -12.85 5.28 4.95
CA SER A 69 -11.42 5.56 4.83
C SER A 69 -11.01 5.56 3.35
N VAL A 70 -10.32 6.61 2.94
CA VAL A 70 -9.55 6.64 1.70
C VAL A 70 -8.21 5.95 1.99
N ILE A 71 -8.02 4.76 1.43
CA ILE A 71 -6.89 3.88 1.69
C ILE A 71 -5.83 3.96 0.60
N SER A 72 -4.58 3.94 1.01
CA SER A 72 -3.39 3.85 0.16
C SER A 72 -2.38 2.86 0.77
N VAL A 73 -1.37 2.44 -0.01
CA VAL A 73 -0.27 1.65 0.58
C VAL A 73 0.59 2.54 1.48
N ASN A 74 1.05 2.01 2.63
CA ASN A 74 2.02 2.75 3.46
C ASN A 74 3.43 2.72 2.83
N ILE A 75 4.31 3.57 3.36
CA ILE A 75 5.74 3.53 3.06
C ILE A 75 6.37 2.18 3.47
N PRO A 76 7.39 1.69 2.75
CA PRO A 76 8.01 2.26 1.55
C PRO A 76 7.15 2.09 0.28
N GLY A 77 7.01 3.17 -0.48
CA GLY A 77 6.32 3.15 -1.76
C GLY A 77 7.13 2.39 -2.85
N PRO A 78 6.45 1.72 -3.82
CA PRO A 78 7.12 0.98 -4.89
C PRO A 78 8.07 1.83 -5.75
N GLU A 79 7.84 3.15 -5.82
CA GLU A 79 8.65 4.12 -6.55
C GLU A 79 10.11 4.24 -6.03
N LEU A 80 10.38 3.77 -4.80
CA LEU A 80 11.71 3.78 -4.19
C LEU A 80 12.54 2.52 -4.47
N LEU A 81 11.96 1.54 -5.17
CA LEU A 81 12.62 0.26 -5.46
C LEU A 81 13.43 0.31 -6.77
N THR A 82 14.03 -0.82 -7.16
CA THR A 82 14.46 -1.02 -8.55
C THR A 82 13.26 -0.93 -9.49
N THR A 83 13.47 -0.58 -10.75
CA THR A 83 12.37 -0.44 -11.72
C THR A 83 11.52 -1.71 -11.83
N GLU A 84 12.15 -2.88 -11.87
CA GLU A 84 11.43 -4.16 -11.93
C GLU A 84 10.57 -4.42 -10.69
N LEU A 85 11.13 -4.22 -9.49
CA LEU A 85 10.41 -4.43 -8.24
C LEU A 85 9.35 -3.34 -8.01
N GLY A 86 9.59 -2.11 -8.45
CA GLY A 86 8.62 -1.02 -8.37
C GLY A 86 7.37 -1.30 -9.21
N ILE A 87 7.55 -1.79 -10.44
CA ILE A 87 6.44 -2.22 -11.30
C ILE A 87 5.65 -3.36 -10.65
N LYS A 88 6.32 -4.42 -10.19
CA LYS A 88 5.65 -5.55 -9.52
C LYS A 88 4.95 -5.11 -8.23
N GLY A 89 5.59 -4.23 -7.46
CA GLY A 89 5.09 -3.71 -6.20
C GLY A 89 3.82 -2.89 -6.38
N ALA A 90 3.80 -1.99 -7.38
CA ALA A 90 2.63 -1.18 -7.68
C ALA A 90 1.41 -2.04 -8.04
N ILE A 91 1.60 -3.04 -8.90
CA ILE A 91 0.54 -3.98 -9.30
C ILE A 91 0.00 -4.75 -8.08
N ILE A 92 0.89 -5.27 -7.22
CA ILE A 92 0.50 -5.98 -5.99
C ILE A 92 -0.34 -5.07 -5.08
N CYS A 93 0.12 -3.84 -4.85
CA CYS A 93 -0.55 -2.88 -3.97
C CYS A 93 -1.92 -2.49 -4.52
N ASN A 94 -2.01 -2.14 -5.80
CA ASN A 94 -3.25 -1.72 -6.44
C ASN A 94 -4.28 -2.85 -6.46
N ASN A 95 -3.87 -4.08 -6.76
CA ASN A 95 -4.77 -5.24 -6.71
C ASN A 95 -5.31 -5.49 -5.30
N TYR A 96 -4.46 -5.39 -4.28
CA TYR A 96 -4.87 -5.56 -2.90
C TYR A 96 -5.85 -4.46 -2.44
N ILE A 97 -5.56 -3.20 -2.77
CA ILE A 97 -6.45 -2.07 -2.47
C ILE A 97 -7.81 -2.26 -3.16
N ALA A 98 -7.81 -2.66 -4.44
CA ALA A 98 -9.03 -2.94 -5.19
C ALA A 98 -9.84 -4.10 -4.57
N GLU A 99 -9.19 -5.17 -4.12
CA GLU A 99 -9.83 -6.27 -3.39
C GLU A 99 -10.52 -5.77 -2.12
N LEU A 100 -9.84 -4.95 -1.31
CA LEU A 100 -10.40 -4.37 -0.09
C LEU A 100 -11.61 -3.48 -0.39
N CYS A 101 -11.52 -2.61 -1.41
CA CYS A 101 -12.62 -1.78 -1.88
C CYS A 101 -13.80 -2.63 -2.37
N SER A 102 -13.56 -3.72 -3.09
CA SER A 102 -14.64 -4.61 -3.53
C SER A 102 -15.30 -5.35 -2.36
N LYS A 103 -14.53 -5.72 -1.33
CA LYS A 103 -15.04 -6.45 -0.18
C LYS A 103 -15.80 -5.56 0.80
N TYR A 104 -15.42 -4.28 0.90
CA TYR A 104 -16.05 -3.29 1.78
C TYR A 104 -16.34 -1.98 1.03
N PRO A 105 -17.23 -2.00 0.03
CA PRO A 105 -17.45 -0.88 -0.89
C PRO A 105 -18.01 0.38 -0.20
N ASN A 106 -18.67 0.21 0.95
CA ASN A 106 -19.21 1.31 1.75
C ASN A 106 -18.24 1.84 2.80
N ARG A 107 -17.06 1.22 2.95
CA ARG A 107 -16.06 1.59 3.96
C ARG A 107 -14.75 2.09 3.38
N PHE A 108 -14.39 1.65 2.16
CA PHE A 108 -13.10 1.97 1.56
C PHE A 108 -13.20 2.60 0.18
N ILE A 109 -12.42 3.67 -0.02
CA ILE A 109 -12.09 4.23 -1.32
C ILE A 109 -10.59 4.05 -1.52
N GLY A 110 -10.16 3.52 -2.66
CA GLY A 110 -8.76 3.20 -2.91
C GLY A 110 -8.04 4.25 -3.75
N LEU A 111 -6.80 4.56 -3.36
CA LEU A 111 -5.84 5.34 -4.15
C LEU A 111 -4.76 4.41 -4.70
N ALA A 112 -4.46 4.56 -5.99
CA ALA A 112 -3.45 3.84 -6.69
C ALA A 112 -2.04 4.36 -6.35
N THR A 113 -1.07 3.46 -6.43
CA THR A 113 0.35 3.81 -6.50
C THR A 113 0.87 3.49 -7.89
N LEU A 114 1.79 4.32 -8.40
CA LEU A 114 2.31 4.18 -9.77
C LEU A 114 3.82 3.90 -9.75
N PRO A 115 4.32 3.03 -10.64
CA PRO A 115 5.75 2.75 -10.77
C PRO A 115 6.47 3.87 -11.53
N LEU A 116 6.63 5.03 -10.91
CA LEU A 116 7.12 6.27 -11.53
C LEU A 116 8.57 6.18 -12.07
N GLN A 117 9.32 5.12 -11.77
CA GLN A 117 10.63 4.87 -12.37
C GLN A 117 10.55 4.55 -13.87
N ASN A 118 9.38 4.19 -14.39
CA ASN A 118 9.15 3.91 -15.80
C ASN A 118 7.80 4.51 -16.25
N ILE A 119 7.85 5.71 -16.84
CA ILE A 119 6.66 6.47 -17.24
C ILE A 119 5.72 5.70 -18.18
N PRO A 120 6.18 5.05 -19.27
CA PRO A 120 5.31 4.23 -20.11
C PRO A 120 4.55 3.14 -19.36
N VAL A 121 5.19 2.47 -18.39
CA VAL A 121 4.52 1.44 -17.57
C VAL A 121 3.59 2.09 -16.54
N ALA A 122 3.98 3.22 -15.96
CA ALA A 122 3.14 3.96 -15.02
C ALA A 122 1.84 4.43 -15.65
N LEU A 123 1.85 4.91 -16.90
CA LEU A 123 0.64 5.30 -17.63
C LEU A 123 -0.29 4.10 -17.87
N LYS A 124 0.26 2.94 -18.25
CA LYS A 124 -0.54 1.71 -18.40
C LYS A 124 -1.17 1.28 -17.08
N GLU A 125 -0.41 1.36 -15.99
CA GLU A 125 -0.92 1.00 -14.67
C GLU A 125 -1.94 2.02 -14.15
N PHE A 126 -1.78 3.30 -14.47
CA PHE A 126 -2.79 4.33 -14.22
C PHE A 126 -4.10 4.01 -14.92
N ASP A 127 -4.06 3.73 -16.24
CA ASP A 127 -5.25 3.36 -16.99
C ASP A 127 -5.93 2.12 -16.41
N ARG A 128 -5.16 1.09 -16.05
CA ARG A 128 -5.68 -0.12 -15.40
C ARG A 128 -6.29 0.17 -14.02
N ALA A 129 -5.62 0.97 -13.20
CA ALA A 129 -6.06 1.29 -11.85
C ALA A 129 -7.42 2.03 -11.85
N ILE A 130 -7.59 2.98 -12.76
CA ILE A 130 -8.83 3.75 -12.86
C ILE A 130 -9.92 2.98 -13.59
N ASN A 131 -9.61 2.42 -14.77
CA ASN A 131 -10.64 1.85 -15.65
C ASN A 131 -11.01 0.42 -15.29
N ASP A 132 -10.06 -0.40 -14.84
CA ASP A 132 -10.31 -1.82 -14.58
C ASP A 132 -10.54 -2.05 -13.08
N LEU A 133 -9.67 -1.49 -12.23
CA LEU A 133 -9.75 -1.68 -10.77
C LEU A 133 -10.69 -0.71 -10.05
N LYS A 134 -11.16 0.33 -10.74
CA LYS A 134 -12.08 1.35 -10.19
C LYS A 134 -11.54 2.10 -8.95
N LEU A 135 -10.22 2.22 -8.85
CA LEU A 135 -9.58 3.10 -7.87
C LEU A 135 -9.90 4.57 -8.22
N ARG A 136 -9.89 5.46 -7.22
CA ARG A 136 -10.43 6.83 -7.34
C ARG A 136 -9.39 7.94 -7.29
N GLY A 137 -8.12 7.61 -7.40
CA GLY A 137 -6.99 8.52 -7.40
C GLY A 137 -5.70 7.74 -7.29
#